data_AF-A0A942VAU6-F1
#
_entry.id   AF-A0A942VAU6-F1
#
_cell.length_a   1.000
_cell.length_b   1.000
_cell.length_c   1.000
_cell.angle_alpha   90.00
_cell.angle_beta   90.00
_cell.angle_gamma   90.00
#
_symmetry.space_group_name_H-M   'P 1'
#
loop_
_entity.id
_entity.type
_entity.pdbx_description
1 polymer ?
#
loop_
_entity_poly.entity_id
_entity_poly.type
_entity_poly.pdbx_seq_one_letter_code
_entity_poly.pdbx_strand_id
1 'polypeptide(L)'
;LGFTDTISECPGSYVKCPTDSSKGKCDFEASPGDLKYSLRTSDHNGWLLCNGRSYSSSQYPELYSAISSSFGSYLPNYSGYFLKAAATSSAYSLKTKQEAGLPNIYASWRAAYEDEGFGSCTGAMSCTEYANSWPNQEIPKSSGAGHLYRSFDASRSNSIYGRSSTVTPQNYSANVFIYAGRKKY
;
A
#
# COMPACT_ATOMS: atom_id res chain seq x y z
N LEU A 1 -4.42 -7.31 -51.01
CA LEU A 1 -4.49 -8.36 -49.97
C LEU A 1 -5.04 -7.70 -48.71
N GLY A 2 -6.36 -7.55 -48.66
CA GLY A 2 -7.06 -6.54 -47.86
C GLY A 2 -7.82 -7.10 -46.67
N PHE A 3 -7.19 -7.93 -45.85
CA PHE A 3 -7.77 -8.32 -44.56
C PHE A 3 -7.11 -7.51 -43.46
N THR A 4 -7.71 -6.37 -43.12
CA THR A 4 -7.40 -5.63 -41.89
C THR A 4 -8.30 -6.18 -40.80
N ASP A 5 -7.88 -7.28 -40.18
CA ASP A 5 -8.57 -7.80 -39.01
C ASP A 5 -8.33 -6.82 -37.86
N THR A 6 -9.35 -6.05 -37.50
CA THR A 6 -9.29 -5.29 -36.25
C THR A 6 -9.25 -6.30 -35.12
N ILE A 7 -8.26 -6.19 -34.23
CA ILE A 7 -7.95 -7.05 -33.06
C ILE A 7 -9.18 -7.47 -32.19
N SER A 8 -10.35 -6.88 -32.42
CA SER A 8 -11.63 -7.19 -31.80
C SER A 8 -12.12 -8.65 -31.97
N GLU A 9 -11.72 -9.42 -32.97
CA GLU A 9 -12.33 -10.73 -33.28
C GLU A 9 -11.44 -11.97 -33.02
N CYS A 10 -10.77 -12.02 -31.87
CA CYS A 10 -10.14 -13.24 -31.34
C CYS A 10 -11.05 -13.99 -30.34
N PRO A 11 -11.90 -14.94 -30.78
CA PRO A 11 -12.77 -15.73 -29.89
C PRO A 11 -12.00 -16.77 -29.04
N GLY A 12 -10.67 -16.85 -29.14
CA GLY A 12 -9.80 -17.77 -28.42
C GLY A 12 -8.33 -17.50 -28.73
N SER A 13 -7.46 -18.52 -28.66
CA SER A 13 -6.01 -18.39 -28.93
C SER A 13 -5.66 -18.10 -30.40
N TYR A 14 -6.61 -18.24 -31.33
CA TYR A 14 -6.39 -18.06 -32.76
C TYR A 14 -7.63 -17.53 -33.48
N VAL A 15 -7.43 -16.74 -34.53
CA VAL A 15 -8.43 -16.44 -35.57
C VAL A 15 -8.16 -17.32 -36.78
N LYS A 16 -9.19 -17.96 -37.32
CA LYS A 16 -9.07 -18.70 -38.59
C LYS A 16 -9.15 -17.70 -39.74
N CYS A 17 -8.22 -17.80 -40.68
CA CYS A 17 -8.32 -17.03 -41.90
C CYS A 17 -9.52 -17.54 -42.72
N PRO A 18 -10.40 -16.65 -43.23
CA PRO A 18 -11.56 -17.08 -44.01
C PRO A 18 -11.21 -17.73 -45.34
N THR A 19 -10.02 -17.44 -45.87
CA THR A 19 -9.62 -17.78 -47.25
C THR A 19 -8.74 -19.02 -47.36
N ASP A 20 -8.22 -19.53 -46.24
CA ASP A 20 -7.35 -20.71 -46.23
C ASP A 20 -7.39 -21.44 -44.88
N SER A 21 -6.52 -22.43 -44.71
CA SER A 21 -6.39 -23.21 -43.47
C SER A 21 -5.49 -22.56 -42.42
N SER A 22 -4.93 -21.38 -42.70
CA SER A 22 -4.02 -20.68 -41.81
C SER A 22 -4.78 -20.05 -40.63
N LYS A 23 -4.03 -19.78 -39.56
CA LYS A 23 -4.55 -19.24 -38.31
C LYS A 23 -3.63 -18.14 -37.81
N GLY A 24 -4.17 -16.96 -37.56
CA GLY A 24 -3.47 -15.92 -36.82
C GLY A 24 -3.51 -16.24 -35.33
N LYS A 25 -2.35 -16.29 -34.65
CA LYS A 25 -2.31 -16.44 -33.19
C LYS A 25 -2.70 -15.12 -32.53
N CYS A 26 -3.62 -15.18 -31.59
CA CYS A 26 -3.99 -14.06 -30.76
C CYS A 26 -3.02 -14.00 -29.60
N ASP A 27 -2.00 -13.15 -29.71
CA ASP A 27 -1.08 -12.90 -28.60
C ASP A 27 -1.78 -11.95 -27.62
N PHE A 28 -2.32 -12.53 -26.55
CA PHE A 28 -2.82 -11.76 -25.42
C PHE A 28 -1.64 -11.37 -24.53
N GLU A 29 -1.39 -10.08 -24.40
CA GLU A 29 -0.35 -9.55 -23.51
C GLU A 29 -0.71 -9.67 -22.02
N ALA A 30 -1.93 -10.09 -21.69
CA ALA A 30 -2.43 -10.27 -20.33
C ALA A 30 -3.32 -11.52 -20.22
N SER A 31 -3.20 -12.21 -19.09
CA SER A 31 -4.00 -13.36 -18.69
C SER A 31 -4.99 -12.97 -17.59
N PRO A 32 -6.19 -13.59 -17.51
CA PRO A 32 -7.16 -13.28 -16.47
C PRO A 32 -6.55 -13.43 -15.07
N GLY A 33 -6.64 -12.38 -14.25
CA GLY A 33 -5.97 -12.29 -12.95
C GLY A 33 -4.76 -11.34 -12.93
N ASP A 34 -4.20 -10.98 -14.10
CA ASP A 34 -3.08 -10.05 -14.18
C ASP A 34 -3.49 -8.65 -13.71
N LEU A 35 -2.57 -7.95 -13.05
CA LEU A 35 -2.75 -6.59 -12.57
C LEU A 35 -2.00 -5.59 -13.45
N LYS A 36 -2.57 -4.40 -13.61
CA LYS A 36 -1.88 -3.24 -14.16
C LYS A 36 -2.24 -1.97 -13.42
N TYR A 37 -1.37 -0.97 -13.57
CA TYR A 37 -1.63 0.39 -13.14
C TYR A 37 -2.10 1.25 -14.32
N SER A 38 -3.05 2.14 -14.08
CA SER A 38 -3.53 3.10 -15.08
C SER A 38 -4.07 4.37 -14.42
N LEU A 39 -4.04 5.49 -15.14
CA LEU A 39 -4.73 6.71 -14.74
C LEU A 39 -6.21 6.69 -15.11
N ARG A 40 -6.68 5.68 -15.86
CA ARG A 40 -8.10 5.50 -16.18
C ARG A 40 -8.92 5.29 -14.91
N THR A 41 -10.17 5.74 -14.92
CA THR A 41 -11.09 5.73 -13.77
C THR A 41 -12.27 4.76 -13.93
N SER A 42 -12.36 4.07 -15.06
CA SER A 42 -13.43 3.10 -15.36
C SER A 42 -12.89 1.86 -16.04
N ASP A 43 -13.66 0.78 -16.00
CA ASP A 43 -13.37 -0.45 -16.73
C ASP A 43 -13.12 -0.17 -18.22
N HIS A 44 -12.24 -0.94 -18.84
CA HIS A 44 -11.90 -0.78 -20.25
C HIS A 44 -11.23 -2.03 -20.81
N ASN A 45 -11.56 -2.43 -22.04
CA ASN A 45 -10.85 -3.49 -22.78
C ASN A 45 -10.62 -4.79 -21.97
N GLY A 46 -11.64 -5.24 -21.22
CA GLY A 46 -11.54 -6.44 -20.37
C GLY A 46 -10.82 -6.22 -19.04
N TRP A 47 -10.38 -5.00 -18.73
CA TRP A 47 -9.81 -4.64 -17.44
C TRP A 47 -10.87 -4.05 -16.52
N LEU A 48 -10.99 -4.63 -15.33
CA LEU A 48 -11.94 -4.19 -14.31
C LEU A 48 -11.22 -3.45 -13.19
N LEU A 49 -11.80 -2.34 -12.74
CA LEU A 49 -11.23 -1.53 -11.66
C LEU A 49 -11.28 -2.31 -10.32
N CYS A 50 -10.15 -2.40 -9.62
CA CYS A 50 -10.02 -3.07 -8.32
C CYS A 50 -10.56 -2.21 -7.16
N ASN A 51 -11.88 -2.06 -7.08
CA ASN A 51 -12.58 -1.25 -6.07
C ASN A 51 -13.49 -2.06 -5.13
N GLY A 52 -13.37 -3.39 -5.10
CA GLY A 52 -14.17 -4.23 -4.19
C GLY A 52 -15.59 -4.58 -4.65
N ARG A 53 -16.07 -4.05 -5.78
CA ARG A 53 -17.42 -4.36 -6.26
C ARG A 53 -17.55 -5.81 -6.74
N SER A 54 -18.77 -6.31 -6.81
CA SER A 54 -19.06 -7.60 -7.42
C SER A 54 -18.90 -7.57 -8.94
N TYR A 55 -18.62 -8.72 -9.54
CA TYR A 55 -18.61 -8.92 -10.99
C TYR A 55 -19.38 -10.19 -11.35
N SER A 56 -19.79 -10.30 -12.61
CA SER A 56 -20.49 -11.49 -13.11
C SER A 56 -19.48 -12.59 -13.43
N SER A 57 -19.51 -13.67 -12.64
CA SER A 57 -18.69 -14.87 -12.88
C SER A 57 -19.08 -15.61 -14.16
N SER A 58 -20.32 -15.47 -14.63
CA SER A 58 -20.75 -16.03 -15.92
C SER A 58 -20.21 -15.23 -17.10
N GLN A 59 -20.09 -13.91 -16.99
CA GLN A 59 -19.51 -13.06 -18.03
C GLN A 59 -17.97 -13.14 -18.05
N TYR A 60 -17.34 -13.41 -16.91
CA TYR A 60 -15.88 -13.51 -16.76
C TYR A 60 -15.47 -14.82 -16.06
N PRO A 61 -15.71 -15.99 -16.68
CA PRO A 61 -15.46 -17.29 -16.04
C PRO A 61 -13.98 -17.58 -15.83
N GLU A 62 -13.10 -17.06 -16.70
CA GLU A 62 -11.65 -17.25 -16.57
C GLU A 62 -11.09 -16.45 -15.39
N LEU A 63 -11.57 -15.21 -15.20
CA LEU A 63 -11.27 -14.44 -14.00
C LEU A 63 -11.77 -15.16 -12.74
N TYR A 64 -13.01 -15.65 -12.77
CA TYR A 64 -13.57 -16.39 -11.64
C TYR A 64 -12.72 -17.62 -11.29
N SER A 65 -12.27 -18.37 -12.30
CA SER A 65 -11.34 -19.47 -12.09
C SER A 65 -10.02 -19.02 -11.44
N ALA A 66 -9.50 -17.85 -11.81
CA ALA A 66 -8.24 -17.32 -11.29
C ALA A 66 -8.34 -16.81 -9.84
N ILE A 67 -9.44 -16.13 -9.47
CA ILE A 67 -9.50 -15.39 -8.19
C ILE A 67 -10.54 -15.91 -7.19
N SER A 68 -11.42 -16.85 -7.56
CA SER A 68 -12.56 -17.27 -6.72
C SER A 68 -12.14 -17.82 -5.35
N SER A 69 -11.02 -18.54 -5.26
CA SER A 69 -10.48 -19.06 -3.99
C SER A 69 -10.08 -17.95 -3.00
N SER A 70 -9.81 -16.75 -3.52
CA SER A 70 -9.30 -15.61 -2.76
C SER A 70 -10.36 -14.53 -2.53
N PHE A 71 -11.14 -14.20 -3.58
CA PHE A 71 -12.08 -13.07 -3.58
C PHE A 71 -13.51 -13.48 -3.98
N GLY A 72 -13.75 -14.74 -4.34
CA GLY A 72 -15.06 -15.20 -4.81
C GLY A 72 -15.54 -14.41 -6.03
N SER A 73 -16.77 -13.90 -5.95
CA SER A 73 -17.41 -13.08 -6.99
C SER A 73 -17.21 -11.57 -6.80
N TYR A 74 -16.20 -11.18 -6.01
CA TYR A 74 -15.83 -9.79 -5.78
C TYR A 74 -14.46 -9.50 -6.37
N LEU A 75 -14.28 -8.27 -6.86
CA LEU A 75 -12.96 -7.78 -7.25
C LEU A 75 -12.15 -7.45 -5.99
N PRO A 76 -10.81 -7.51 -6.03
CA PRO A 76 -10.00 -6.95 -4.97
C PRO A 76 -10.28 -5.46 -4.78
N ASN A 77 -10.12 -4.95 -3.56
CA ASN A 77 -10.11 -3.52 -3.28
C ASN A 77 -8.69 -3.10 -2.86
N TYR A 78 -7.98 -2.43 -3.76
CA TYR A 78 -6.61 -1.97 -3.51
C TYR A 78 -6.53 -0.46 -3.23
N SER A 79 -7.67 0.20 -2.99
CA SER A 79 -7.72 1.65 -2.76
C SER A 79 -6.93 2.03 -1.51
N GLY A 80 -5.91 2.87 -1.68
CA GLY A 80 -5.05 3.35 -0.58
C GLY A 80 -3.97 2.36 -0.13
N TYR A 81 -3.82 1.21 -0.79
CA TYR A 81 -2.80 0.22 -0.46
C TYR A 81 -1.65 0.21 -1.47
N PHE A 82 -0.45 -0.08 -0.99
CA PHE A 82 0.68 -0.47 -1.81
C PHE A 82 0.65 -1.98 -2.06
N LEU A 83 0.92 -2.40 -3.30
CA LEU A 83 1.06 -3.81 -3.62
C LEU A 83 2.47 -4.27 -3.30
N LYS A 84 2.57 -5.47 -2.72
CA LYS A 84 3.84 -6.14 -2.44
C LYS A 84 3.79 -7.58 -2.93
N ALA A 85 4.96 -8.17 -3.17
CA ALA A 85 5.04 -9.58 -3.49
C ALA A 85 4.44 -10.44 -2.37
N ALA A 86 3.64 -11.43 -2.75
CA ALA A 86 3.08 -12.39 -1.81
C ALA A 86 4.20 -13.23 -1.17
N ALA A 87 3.99 -13.67 0.07
CA ALA A 87 4.83 -14.66 0.72
C ALA A 87 4.01 -15.90 1.08
N THR A 88 4.68 -17.04 1.26
CA THR A 88 4.04 -18.35 1.44
C THR A 88 3.30 -18.51 2.78
N SER A 89 3.57 -17.65 3.76
CA SER A 89 2.86 -17.61 5.04
C SER A 89 1.49 -16.93 4.95
N SER A 90 0.50 -17.47 5.66
CA SER A 90 -0.91 -17.02 5.65
C SER A 90 -1.12 -15.52 5.95
N ALA A 91 -0.25 -14.91 6.76
CA ALA A 91 -0.28 -13.48 7.06
C ALA A 91 -0.01 -12.59 5.83
N TYR A 92 0.56 -13.15 4.77
CA TYR A 92 1.07 -12.44 3.59
C TYR A 92 0.55 -13.03 2.27
N SER A 93 -0.63 -13.66 2.33
CA SER A 93 -1.30 -14.26 1.16
C SER A 93 -1.90 -13.19 0.23
N LEU A 94 -2.17 -13.56 -1.03
CA LEU A 94 -2.71 -12.68 -2.08
C LEU A 94 -4.03 -11.96 -1.74
N LYS A 95 -4.76 -12.41 -0.71
CA LYS A 95 -6.05 -11.83 -0.28
C LYS A 95 -5.99 -11.05 1.03
N THR A 96 -4.87 -11.10 1.76
CA THR A 96 -4.80 -10.53 3.10
C THR A 96 -4.39 -9.05 3.00
N LYS A 97 -5.32 -8.15 3.32
CA LYS A 97 -4.97 -6.74 3.51
C LYS A 97 -4.06 -6.58 4.74
N GLN A 98 -3.10 -5.67 4.65
CA GLN A 98 -2.17 -5.38 5.73
C GLN A 98 -2.21 -3.91 6.06
N GLU A 99 -2.59 -3.59 7.29
CA GLU A 99 -2.60 -2.21 7.79
C GLU A 99 -1.16 -1.70 7.97
N ALA A 100 -1.01 -0.38 8.02
CA ALA A 100 0.28 0.23 8.30
C ALA A 100 0.83 -0.25 9.66
N GLY A 101 2.12 -0.60 9.69
CA GLY A 101 2.79 -1.05 10.90
C GLY A 101 4.30 -0.86 10.79
N LEU A 102 4.86 -0.13 11.75
CA LEU A 102 6.31 0.00 11.91
C LEU A 102 6.70 -0.66 13.24
N PRO A 103 7.95 -1.14 13.35
CA PRO A 103 8.51 -1.51 14.64
C PRO A 103 8.34 -0.37 15.65
N ASN A 104 8.14 -0.73 16.92
CA ASN A 104 8.02 0.26 17.97
C ASN A 104 9.32 1.07 18.12
N ILE A 105 9.19 2.33 18.50
CA ILE A 105 10.31 3.20 18.85
C ILE A 105 10.35 3.29 20.38
N TYR A 106 11.37 2.69 20.98
CA TYR A 106 11.54 2.71 22.42
C TYR A 106 12.50 3.82 22.84
N ALA A 107 12.15 4.51 23.92
CA ALA A 107 13.06 5.33 24.68
C ALA A 107 12.89 5.01 26.16
N SER A 108 14.00 4.98 26.89
CA SER A 108 13.99 4.90 28.34
C SER A 108 15.05 5.84 28.89
N TRP A 109 14.71 6.50 29.99
CA TRP A 109 15.61 7.31 30.77
C TRP A 109 15.50 6.85 32.22
N ARG A 110 16.65 6.74 32.88
CA ARG A 110 16.72 6.54 34.32
C ARG A 110 17.13 7.86 34.91
N ALA A 111 16.39 8.33 35.90
CA ALA A 111 16.73 9.56 36.60
C ALA A 111 18.16 9.45 37.16
N ALA A 112 19.04 10.32 36.69
CA ALA A 112 20.32 10.55 37.33
C ALA A 112 20.16 11.80 38.20
N TYR A 113 20.75 11.78 39.40
CA TYR A 113 21.06 13.04 40.07
C TYR A 113 22.08 13.76 39.17
N GLU A 114 21.61 14.65 38.30
CA GLU A 114 22.46 15.51 37.49
C GLU A 114 22.90 16.67 38.40
N ASP A 115 24.07 16.52 39.03
CA ASP A 115 24.57 17.44 40.05
C ASP A 115 24.76 18.87 39.49
N GLU A 116 24.98 19.04 38.18
CA GLU A 116 25.09 20.35 37.52
C GLU A 116 24.58 20.34 36.06
N GLY A 117 23.34 20.80 35.85
CA GLY A 117 22.81 21.16 34.53
C GLY A 117 22.22 20.00 33.71
N PHE A 118 21.38 20.33 32.72
CA PHE A 118 20.61 19.38 31.91
C PHE A 118 21.41 18.67 30.79
N GLY A 119 22.74 18.85 30.72
CA GLY A 119 23.55 18.41 29.59
C GLY A 119 23.10 18.99 28.24
N SER A 120 23.74 18.59 27.13
CA SER A 120 23.31 18.98 25.78
C SER A 120 22.37 17.93 25.19
N CYS A 121 21.16 18.33 24.79
CA CYS A 121 20.23 17.46 24.06
C CYS A 121 20.14 17.86 22.60
N THR A 122 20.23 16.87 21.71
CA THR A 122 20.23 17.06 20.25
C THR A 122 19.30 16.04 19.59
N GLY A 123 19.02 16.24 18.30
CA GLY A 123 18.14 15.35 17.53
C GLY A 123 16.70 15.40 18.03
N ALA A 124 16.10 14.23 18.27
CA ALA A 124 14.70 14.10 18.65
C ALA A 124 14.44 14.46 20.13
N MET A 125 15.49 14.62 20.94
CA MET A 125 15.38 14.85 22.38
C MET A 125 15.52 16.32 22.71
N SER A 126 14.51 16.90 23.38
CA SER A 126 14.56 18.27 23.91
C SER A 126 14.60 18.24 25.42
N CYS A 127 15.33 19.21 25.96
CA CYS A 127 15.67 19.30 27.37
C CYS A 127 15.56 20.75 27.79
N THR A 128 14.69 21.02 28.76
CA THR A 128 14.39 22.37 29.21
C THR A 128 14.37 22.41 30.73
N GLU A 129 14.91 23.49 31.29
CA GLU A 129 14.84 23.81 32.72
C GLU A 129 13.52 24.52 33.04
N TYR A 130 12.95 24.21 34.21
CA TYR A 130 11.93 25.06 34.80
C TYR A 130 12.60 26.06 35.76
N ALA A 131 12.59 27.33 35.38
CA ALA A 131 13.40 28.39 35.98
C ALA A 131 12.97 28.75 37.42
N ASN A 132 13.56 28.08 38.40
CA ASN A 132 13.53 28.55 39.78
C ASN A 132 14.81 28.11 40.49
N SER A 133 15.77 29.04 40.59
CA SER A 133 17.00 29.20 41.42
C SER A 133 17.54 28.06 42.31
N TRP A 134 17.20 26.80 42.09
CA TRP A 134 17.57 25.60 42.83
C TRP A 134 18.37 24.67 41.91
N PRO A 135 19.27 23.81 42.43
CA PRO A 135 19.99 22.85 41.59
C PRO A 135 19.02 21.98 40.80
N ASN A 136 19.38 21.67 39.55
CA ASN A 136 18.55 20.92 38.62
C ASN A 136 18.41 19.46 39.06
N GLN A 137 17.19 18.98 39.29
CA GLN A 137 16.91 17.63 39.79
C GLN A 137 15.87 16.93 38.89
N GLU A 138 16.10 15.69 38.49
CA GLU A 138 15.09 14.87 37.79
C GLU A 138 14.09 14.27 38.81
N ILE A 139 13.32 15.13 39.50
CA ILE A 139 12.36 14.71 40.55
C ILE A 139 10.94 14.62 39.97
N PRO A 140 10.16 13.58 40.33
CA PRO A 140 8.75 13.49 39.97
C PRO A 140 7.96 14.71 40.47
N LYS A 141 7.11 15.23 39.59
CA LYS A 141 6.33 16.49 39.57
C LYS A 141 5.53 16.90 40.84
N SER A 142 5.82 16.46 42.06
CA SER A 142 4.90 16.67 43.18
C SER A 142 5.22 17.80 44.16
N SER A 143 6.35 18.53 44.10
CA SER A 143 6.50 19.80 44.89
C SER A 143 7.87 20.53 44.89
N GLY A 144 8.94 20.02 44.27
CA GLY A 144 10.28 20.65 44.36
C GLY A 144 10.53 21.76 43.32
N ALA A 145 11.27 22.80 43.70
CA ALA A 145 11.87 23.73 42.73
C ALA A 145 13.07 23.07 42.04
N GLY A 146 13.30 23.38 40.75
CA GLY A 146 14.47 22.92 39.99
C GLY A 146 14.30 21.63 39.17
N HIS A 147 13.13 21.28 38.63
CA HIS A 147 12.96 20.02 37.87
C HIS A 147 13.34 20.08 36.38
N LEU A 148 13.88 18.97 35.86
CA LEU A 148 14.23 18.81 34.44
C LEU A 148 13.09 18.21 33.60
N TYR A 149 12.83 18.80 32.42
CA TYR A 149 11.91 18.23 31.43
C TYR A 149 12.68 17.60 30.26
N ARG A 150 12.50 16.29 30.06
CA ARG A 150 12.89 15.59 28.84
C ARG A 150 11.65 15.31 28.01
N SER A 151 11.70 15.59 26.70
CA SER A 151 10.66 15.18 25.77
C SER A 151 11.25 14.63 24.49
N PHE A 152 10.55 13.66 23.91
CA PHE A 152 10.90 13.04 22.63
C PHE A 152 9.93 13.54 21.56
N ASP A 153 10.48 14.17 20.53
CA ASP A 153 9.77 14.55 19.31
C ASP A 153 10.69 14.35 18.10
N ALA A 154 10.39 13.32 17.31
CA ALA A 154 11.16 12.97 16.12
C ALA A 154 11.17 14.10 15.06
N SER A 155 10.16 14.99 15.04
CA SER A 155 10.08 16.10 14.08
C SER A 155 11.22 17.10 14.23
N ARG A 156 11.85 17.16 15.42
CA ARG A 156 13.03 17.98 15.68
C ARG A 156 14.28 17.51 14.94
N SER A 157 14.40 16.20 14.69
CA SER A 157 15.48 15.64 13.86
C SER A 157 15.21 15.81 12.37
N ASN A 158 13.95 15.67 11.95
CA ASN A 158 13.56 15.82 10.57
C ASN A 158 12.07 16.17 10.48
N SER A 159 11.76 17.26 9.78
CA SER A 159 10.40 17.74 9.61
C SER A 159 9.44 16.76 8.92
N ILE A 160 9.91 15.62 8.37
CA ILE A 160 9.03 14.57 7.83
C ILE A 160 8.23 13.84 8.92
N TYR A 161 8.76 13.73 10.14
CA TYR A 161 8.04 13.12 11.24
C TYR A 161 6.90 14.04 11.71
N GLY A 162 5.72 13.47 11.96
CA GLY A 162 4.53 14.23 12.34
C GLY A 162 3.76 14.88 11.19
N ARG A 163 4.22 14.78 9.93
CA ARG A 163 3.50 15.33 8.76
C ARG A 163 2.21 14.58 8.38
N SER A 164 2.07 13.35 8.85
CA SER A 164 0.90 12.48 8.62
C SER A 164 0.59 11.74 9.91
N SER A 165 -0.70 11.46 10.16
CA SER A 165 -1.16 10.65 11.29
C SER A 165 -0.95 9.15 11.09
N THR A 166 -0.52 8.73 9.89
CA THR A 166 -0.18 7.35 9.54
C THR A 166 1.12 7.30 8.73
N VAL A 167 1.65 6.10 8.52
CA VAL A 167 2.85 5.88 7.72
C VAL A 167 2.53 6.18 6.25
N THR A 168 3.08 7.27 5.72
CA THR A 168 2.85 7.68 4.34
C THR A 168 4.20 7.89 3.64
N PRO A 169 4.69 6.92 2.86
CA PRO A 169 5.82 7.13 1.97
C PRO A 169 5.48 8.18 0.91
N GLN A 170 6.49 8.89 0.38
CA GLN A 170 6.28 9.71 -0.80
C GLN A 170 5.78 8.83 -1.94
N ASN A 171 4.64 9.17 -2.53
CA ASN A 171 4.00 8.33 -3.54
C ASN A 171 3.20 9.17 -4.56
N TYR A 172 3.06 8.61 -5.75
CA TYR A 172 2.01 8.98 -6.71
C TYR A 172 1.01 7.84 -6.80
N SER A 173 -0.28 8.16 -6.89
CA SER A 173 -1.33 7.16 -6.97
C SER A 173 -1.73 6.89 -8.43
N ALA A 174 -1.98 5.61 -8.74
CA ALA A 174 -2.61 5.16 -9.97
C ALA A 174 -3.69 4.12 -9.62
N ASN A 175 -4.70 3.99 -10.46
CA ASN A 175 -5.73 2.99 -10.29
C ASN A 175 -5.19 1.61 -10.65
N VAL A 176 -5.52 0.61 -9.82
CA VAL A 176 -5.20 -0.78 -10.09
C VAL A 176 -6.36 -1.42 -10.82
N PHE A 177 -6.06 -2.11 -11.92
CA PHE A 177 -7.01 -2.88 -12.68
C PHE A 177 -6.60 -4.34 -12.70
N ILE A 178 -7.58 -5.24 -12.73
CA ILE A 178 -7.39 -6.66 -12.97
C ILE A 178 -7.94 -7.04 -14.34
N TYR A 179 -7.17 -7.81 -15.11
CA TYR A 179 -7.64 -8.31 -16.39
C TYR A 179 -8.65 -9.43 -16.15
N ALA A 180 -9.84 -9.27 -16.70
CA ALA A 180 -10.94 -10.23 -16.58
C ALA A 180 -11.09 -11.11 -17.81
N GLY A 181 -10.34 -10.84 -18.88
CA GLY A 181 -10.58 -11.40 -20.19
C GLY A 181 -11.70 -10.68 -20.95
N ARG A 182 -12.12 -11.27 -22.06
CA ARG A 182 -13.23 -10.75 -22.87
C ARG A 182 -14.55 -11.11 -22.22
N LYS A 183 -15.47 -10.14 -22.16
CA LYS A 183 -16.83 -10.33 -21.67
C LYS A 183 -17.55 -11.36 -22.55
N LYS A 184 -18.03 -12.45 -21.96
CA LYS A 184 -18.90 -13.42 -22.65
C LYS A 184 -20.36 -12.94 -22.59
N TYR A 185 -21.10 -13.14 -23.68
CA TYR A 185 -22.52 -12.79 -23.82
C TYR A 185 -23.40 -14.01 -23.56
#